data_AF-A0A7S2Q0V7-F1
#
_entry.id   AF-A0A7S2Q0V7-F1
#
_cell.length_a   1.000
_cell.length_b   1.000
_cell.length_c   1.000
_cell.angle_alpha   90.00
_cell.angle_beta   90.00
_cell.angle_gamma   90.00
#
_symmetry.space_group_name_H-M   'P 1'
#
loop_
_entity.id
_entity.type
_entity.pdbx_description
1 polymer ?
#
loop_
_entity_poly.entity_id
_entity_poly.type
_entity_poly.pdbx_seq_one_letter_code
_entity_poly.pdbx_strand_id
1 'polypeptide(L)'
;MQDEHQGQQKGVVALLQEFVQCTRHFPLPQHRPILQWAYDQRMVNATALEFRGTVAFLLDGLPHHICGGWHPSKKLAQRDAASRALAFFVGRWGEHLLESNGQPVQAPAVAKGAPNVRVLDAFCADFAACRDGAPDWTCAPASDGFVAQCRLTLLGVPHKFAGAARPTEEAAREDAARRVLW
;
A
#
# COMPACT_ATOMS: atom_id res chain seq x y z
N MET A 1 -13.79 26.48 20.26
CA MET A 1 -14.13 25.17 19.65
C MET A 1 -13.00 24.68 18.72
N GLN A 2 -11.79 24.42 19.24
CA GLN A 2 -10.67 23.87 18.42
C GLN A 2 -10.05 22.60 19.04
N ASP A 3 -10.43 22.20 20.25
CA ASP A 3 -9.83 21.05 20.96
C ASP A 3 -10.45 19.69 20.62
N GLU A 4 -11.72 19.62 20.19
CA GLU A 4 -12.37 18.32 19.89
C GLU A 4 -11.72 17.60 18.70
N HIS A 5 -11.16 18.35 17.74
CA HIS A 5 -10.44 17.76 16.63
C HIS A 5 -9.07 17.18 17.03
N GLN A 6 -8.47 17.58 18.15
CA GLN A 6 -7.18 17.04 18.61
C GLN A 6 -7.31 15.68 19.31
N GLY A 7 -8.43 15.40 19.98
CA GLY A 7 -8.70 14.10 20.61
C GLY A 7 -8.81 12.97 19.58
N GLN A 8 -9.56 13.21 18.50
CA GLN A 8 -9.74 12.24 17.41
C GLN A 8 -8.47 12.01 16.58
N GLN A 9 -7.54 12.99 16.56
CA GLN A 9 -6.27 12.92 15.85
C GLN A 9 -5.30 11.89 16.42
N LYS A 10 -5.30 11.67 17.74
CA LYS A 10 -4.49 10.62 18.37
C LYS A 10 -5.11 9.23 18.19
N GLY A 11 -6.43 9.18 17.97
CA GLY A 11 -7.19 7.94 17.83
C GLY A 11 -6.80 7.14 16.60
N VAL A 12 -6.77 7.72 15.40
CA VAL A 12 -6.69 6.91 14.18
C VAL A 12 -5.36 6.16 13.98
N VAL A 13 -4.24 6.76 14.41
CA VAL A 13 -2.93 6.07 14.35
C VAL A 13 -2.87 4.95 15.39
N ALA A 14 -3.42 5.19 16.60
CA ALA A 14 -3.53 4.17 17.63
C ALA A 14 -4.45 3.02 17.20
N LEU A 15 -5.61 3.33 16.63
CA LEU A 15 -6.55 2.35 16.08
C LEU A 15 -5.92 1.50 14.98
N LEU A 16 -5.12 2.08 14.09
CA LEU A 16 -4.39 1.30 13.08
C LEU A 16 -3.37 0.38 13.75
N GLN A 17 -2.65 0.87 14.76
CA GLN A 17 -1.68 0.06 15.49
C GLN A 17 -2.35 -1.11 16.22
N GLU A 18 -3.47 -0.85 16.88
CA GLU A 18 -4.30 -1.85 17.57
C GLU A 18 -4.84 -2.88 16.57
N PHE A 19 -5.38 -2.43 15.44
CA PHE A 19 -5.84 -3.30 14.36
C PHE A 19 -4.75 -4.28 13.92
N VAL A 20 -3.56 -3.76 13.57
CA VAL A 20 -2.41 -4.59 13.14
C VAL A 20 -1.92 -5.51 14.27
N GLN A 21 -2.04 -5.08 15.54
CA GLN A 21 -1.70 -5.88 16.70
C GLN A 21 -2.64 -7.08 16.92
N CYS A 22 -3.95 -6.88 16.73
CA CYS A 22 -4.96 -7.90 16.98
C CYS A 22 -4.96 -9.03 15.96
N THR A 23 -4.49 -8.79 14.74
CA THR A 23 -4.40 -9.79 13.65
C THR A 23 -3.20 -10.75 13.75
N ARG A 24 -2.39 -10.66 14.80
CA ARG A 24 -1.12 -11.41 14.86
C ARG A 24 -1.31 -12.90 15.09
N HIS A 25 -1.22 -13.66 14.01
CA HIS A 25 -0.88 -15.09 14.03
C HIS A 25 0.65 -15.34 14.03
N PHE A 26 1.46 -14.29 13.86
CA PHE A 26 2.92 -14.37 13.76
C PHE A 26 3.64 -13.56 14.84
N PRO A 27 4.73 -14.08 15.43
CA PRO A 27 5.52 -13.34 16.40
C PRO A 27 6.25 -12.18 15.72
N LEU A 28 5.96 -10.94 16.13
CA LEU A 28 6.71 -9.78 15.65
C LEU A 28 8.11 -9.73 16.29
N PRO A 29 9.12 -9.20 15.57
CA PRO A 29 10.41 -8.91 16.16
C PRO A 29 10.26 -7.95 17.36
N GLN A 30 10.81 -8.33 18.52
CA GLN A 30 10.59 -7.65 19.82
C GLN A 30 11.11 -6.21 19.91
N HIS A 31 11.70 -5.65 18.85
CA HIS A 31 12.34 -4.33 18.87
C HIS A 31 12.00 -3.44 17.67
N ARG A 32 10.99 -3.77 16.87
CA ARG A 32 10.56 -2.93 15.75
C ARG A 32 9.20 -2.30 16.00
N PRO A 33 9.03 -0.99 15.71
CA PRO A 33 7.71 -0.39 15.74
C PRO A 33 6.81 -1.10 14.72
N ILE A 34 5.55 -1.27 15.11
CA ILE A 34 4.53 -2.00 14.36
C ILE A 34 4.21 -1.26 13.07
N LEU A 35 4.14 0.07 13.18
CA LEU A 35 3.97 0.99 12.08
C LEU A 35 5.30 1.69 11.82
N GLN A 36 5.83 1.52 10.62
CA GLN A 36 6.99 2.24 10.13
C GLN A 36 6.53 3.37 9.23
N TRP A 37 7.15 4.55 9.36
CA TRP A 37 6.71 5.75 8.66
C TRP A 37 7.81 6.28 7.75
N ALA A 38 7.47 6.54 6.50
CA ALA A 38 8.28 7.28 5.55
C ALA A 38 7.55 8.55 5.11
N TYR A 39 8.30 9.59 4.73
CA TYR A 39 7.72 10.86 4.29
C TYR A 39 8.40 11.35 3.02
N ASP A 40 7.61 11.54 1.96
CA ASP A 40 8.03 12.33 0.82
C ASP A 40 7.73 13.80 1.10
N GLN A 41 8.52 14.71 0.52
CA GLN A 41 8.34 16.15 0.65
C GLN A 41 8.41 16.83 -0.72
N ARG A 42 7.56 17.84 -0.94
CA ARG A 42 7.59 18.65 -2.18
C ARG A 42 7.30 20.11 -1.88
N MET A 43 7.89 21.01 -2.66
CA MET A 43 7.51 22.41 -2.69
C MET A 43 6.44 22.61 -3.77
N VAL A 44 5.26 23.13 -3.41
CA VAL A 44 4.18 23.42 -4.38
C VAL A 44 4.35 24.80 -5.00
N ASN A 45 4.93 25.73 -4.24
CA ASN A 45 5.34 27.06 -4.68
C ASN A 45 6.57 27.49 -3.87
N ALA A 46 7.03 28.73 -4.03
CA ALA A 46 8.24 29.23 -3.37
C ALA A 46 8.19 29.18 -1.83
N THR A 47 7.02 29.03 -1.21
CA THR A 47 6.84 29.15 0.24
C THR A 47 6.10 27.98 0.89
N ALA A 48 5.42 27.12 0.11
CA ALA A 48 4.58 26.04 0.63
C ALA A 48 5.24 24.68 0.46
N LEU A 49 5.62 24.09 1.60
CA LEU A 49 6.12 22.72 1.71
C LEU A 49 4.96 21.77 2.05
N GLU A 50 4.84 20.70 1.28
CA GLU A 50 3.89 19.62 1.52
C GLU A 50 4.62 18.31 1.82
N PHE A 51 3.95 17.44 2.57
CA PHE A 51 4.41 16.14 2.99
C PHE A 51 3.42 15.06 2.59
N ARG A 52 3.93 13.91 2.16
CA ARG A 52 3.13 12.71 1.93
C ARG A 52 3.65 11.60 2.84
N GLY A 53 2.81 11.14 3.75
CA GLY A 53 3.13 10.04 4.65
C GLY A 53 2.90 8.70 3.98
N THR A 54 3.80 7.75 4.20
CA THR A 54 3.61 6.34 3.86
C THR A 54 3.76 5.52 5.13
N VAL A 55 2.76 4.70 5.45
CA VAL A 55 2.82 3.74 6.55
C VAL A 55 3.17 2.37 6.00
N ALA A 56 4.11 1.68 6.64
CA ALA A 56 4.48 0.31 6.35
C ALA A 56 4.27 -0.57 7.59
N PHE A 57 3.64 -1.73 7.42
CA PHE A 57 3.37 -2.69 8.50
C PHE A 57 3.19 -4.10 7.94
N LEU A 58 3.22 -5.11 8.83
CA LEU A 58 2.94 -6.50 8.49
C LEU A 58 1.51 -6.86 8.92
N LEU A 59 0.72 -7.44 8.02
CA LEU A 59 -0.60 -7.99 8.30
C LEU A 59 -0.61 -9.43 7.79
N ASP A 60 -0.92 -10.40 8.65
CA ASP A 60 -0.85 -11.84 8.34
C ASP A 60 0.48 -12.31 7.70
N GLY A 61 1.59 -11.67 8.08
CA GLY A 61 2.93 -11.94 7.55
C GLY A 61 3.24 -11.23 6.24
N LEU A 62 2.28 -10.55 5.61
CA LEU A 62 2.45 -9.81 4.36
C LEU A 62 2.80 -8.34 4.61
N PRO A 63 3.81 -7.78 3.91
CA PRO A 63 4.18 -6.37 4.03
C PRO A 63 3.24 -5.45 3.25
N HIS A 64 2.55 -4.57 3.96
CA HIS A 64 1.66 -3.56 3.39
C HIS A 64 2.29 -2.17 3.46
N HIS A 65 2.11 -1.39 2.39
CA HIS A 65 2.56 0.00 2.30
C HIS A 65 1.42 0.86 1.77
N ILE A 66 0.94 1.78 2.61
CA ILE A 66 -0.18 2.66 2.28
C ILE A 66 0.30 4.10 2.27
N CYS A 67 0.11 4.76 1.12
CA CYS A 67 0.45 6.15 0.94
C CYS A 67 -0.78 7.05 1.20
N GLY A 68 -0.58 8.11 1.97
CA GLY A 68 -1.53 9.21 2.11
C GLY A 68 -1.54 10.14 0.88
N GLY A 69 -2.31 11.21 0.99
CA GLY A 69 -2.22 12.40 0.13
C GLY A 69 -1.11 13.35 0.58
N TRP A 70 -0.97 14.45 -0.17
CA TRP A 70 -0.08 15.56 0.20
C TRP A 70 -0.77 16.49 1.20
N HIS A 71 -0.07 16.85 2.26
CA HIS A 71 -0.59 17.68 3.37
C HIS A 71 0.45 18.71 3.83
N PRO A 72 0.04 19.84 4.43
CA PRO A 72 0.96 20.91 4.85
C PRO A 72 1.81 20.56 6.08
N SER A 73 1.62 19.39 6.70
CA SER A 73 2.48 18.92 7.81
C SER A 73 2.62 17.40 7.83
N LYS A 74 3.75 16.91 8.37
CA LYS A 74 3.98 15.47 8.58
C LYS A 74 2.88 14.81 9.42
N LYS A 75 2.40 15.49 10.48
CA LYS A 75 1.33 14.97 11.35
C LYS A 75 0.03 14.74 10.58
N LEU A 76 -0.37 15.68 9.73
CA LEU A 76 -1.57 15.52 8.89
C LEU A 76 -1.38 14.40 7.86
N ALA A 77 -0.20 14.33 7.24
CA ALA A 77 0.13 13.29 6.26
C ALA A 77 0.12 11.88 6.89
N GLN A 78 0.65 11.75 8.12
CA GLN A 78 0.63 10.50 8.90
C GLN A 78 -0.80 10.06 9.21
N ARG A 79 -1.64 11.00 9.68
CA ARG A 79 -3.03 10.75 10.01
C ARG A 79 -3.84 10.31 8.79
N ASP A 80 -3.66 10.98 7.66
CA ASP A 80 -4.34 10.64 6.41
C ASP A 80 -3.96 9.24 5.92
N ALA A 81 -2.67 8.90 5.92
CA ALA A 81 -2.21 7.55 5.58
C ALA A 81 -2.80 6.48 6.52
N ALA A 82 -2.84 6.73 7.83
CA ALA A 82 -3.47 5.80 8.78
C ALA A 82 -4.98 5.64 8.55
N SER A 83 -5.68 6.76 8.31
CA SER A 83 -7.13 6.76 8.06
C SER A 83 -7.47 5.98 6.80
N ARG A 84 -6.68 6.16 5.73
CA ARG A 84 -6.85 5.41 4.48
C ARG A 84 -6.58 3.92 4.65
N ALA A 85 -5.55 3.56 5.42
CA ALA A 85 -5.27 2.17 5.73
C ALA A 85 -6.45 1.51 6.47
N LEU A 86 -6.96 2.14 7.54
CA LEU A 86 -8.13 1.62 8.26
C LEU A 86 -9.38 1.54 7.37
N ALA A 87 -9.68 2.59 6.61
CA ALA A 87 -10.82 2.60 5.70
C ALA A 87 -10.71 1.52 4.60
N PHE A 88 -9.49 1.11 4.25
CA PHE A 88 -9.25 -0.02 3.36
C PHE A 88 -9.49 -1.35 4.08
N PHE A 89 -8.71 -1.65 5.12
CA PHE A 89 -8.71 -2.98 5.75
C PHE A 89 -9.95 -3.29 6.59
N VAL A 90 -10.51 -2.30 7.29
CA VAL A 90 -11.66 -2.49 8.20
C VAL A 90 -12.98 -2.22 7.48
N GLY A 91 -13.00 -1.26 6.55
CA GLY A 91 -14.19 -0.89 5.78
C GLY A 91 -14.28 -1.65 4.47
N ARG A 92 -13.74 -1.05 3.40
CA ARG A 92 -13.98 -1.46 2.01
C ARG A 92 -13.57 -2.90 1.70
N TRP A 93 -12.47 -3.38 2.29
CA TRP A 93 -12.03 -4.76 2.07
C TRP A 93 -12.97 -5.76 2.75
N GLY A 94 -13.42 -5.47 3.98
CA GLY A 94 -14.42 -6.28 4.68
C GLY A 94 -15.76 -6.32 3.94
N GLU A 95 -16.23 -5.15 3.48
CA GLU A 95 -17.44 -5.04 2.65
C GLU A 95 -17.31 -5.85 1.37
N HIS A 96 -16.18 -5.73 0.67
CA HIS A 96 -15.93 -6.48 -0.57
C HIS A 96 -15.93 -8.00 -0.36
N LEU A 97 -15.35 -8.49 0.74
CA LEU A 97 -15.38 -9.92 1.09
C LEU A 97 -16.79 -10.43 1.40
N LEU A 98 -17.64 -9.58 1.98
CA LEU A 98 -19.05 -9.91 2.23
C LEU A 98 -19.86 -9.92 0.93
N GLU A 99 -19.63 -8.94 0.04
CA GLU A 99 -20.28 -8.85 -1.28
C GLU A 99 -19.90 -10.01 -2.21
N SER A 100 -18.65 -10.49 -2.14
CA SER A 100 -18.21 -11.67 -2.88
C SER A 100 -18.73 -13.00 -2.30
N ASN A 101 -19.55 -12.95 -1.24
CA ASN A 101 -20.08 -14.10 -0.52
C ASN A 101 -18.97 -15.09 -0.07
N GLY A 102 -17.79 -14.55 0.27
CA GLY A 102 -16.61 -15.35 0.63
C GLY A 102 -16.03 -16.17 -0.52
N GLN A 103 -16.46 -15.96 -1.77
CA GLN A 103 -15.80 -16.60 -2.90
C GLN A 103 -14.37 -16.06 -3.00
N PRO A 104 -13.37 -16.96 -3.09
CA PRO A 104 -12.00 -16.54 -3.28
C PRO A 104 -11.89 -15.75 -4.59
N VAL A 105 -11.12 -14.66 -4.56
CA VAL A 105 -10.80 -13.90 -5.78
C VAL A 105 -10.15 -14.87 -6.76
N GLN A 106 -10.84 -15.16 -7.86
CA GLN A 106 -10.31 -16.06 -8.87
C GLN A 106 -9.16 -15.37 -9.60
N ALA A 107 -8.05 -16.09 -9.77
CA ALA A 107 -6.98 -15.62 -10.62
C ALA A 107 -7.55 -15.41 -12.05
N PRO A 108 -7.15 -14.34 -12.75
CA PRO A 108 -7.56 -14.11 -14.13
C PRO A 108 -7.18 -15.31 -15.00
N ALA A 109 -7.98 -15.56 -16.03
CA ALA A 109 -7.74 -16.65 -16.98
C ALA A 109 -6.57 -16.29 -17.92
N VAL A 110 -5.35 -16.32 -17.38
CA VAL A 110 -4.11 -16.06 -18.13
C VAL A 110 -3.47 -17.39 -18.51
N ALA A 111 -2.82 -17.44 -19.67
CA ALA A 111 -2.13 -18.63 -20.14
C ALA A 111 -1.10 -19.12 -19.08
N LYS A 112 -1.06 -20.44 -18.87
CA LYS A 112 -0.12 -21.06 -17.93
C LYS A 112 1.32 -20.69 -18.33
N GLY A 113 2.08 -20.11 -17.40
CA GLY A 113 3.45 -19.66 -17.64
C GLY A 113 3.57 -18.22 -18.19
N ALA A 114 2.47 -17.45 -18.22
CA ALA A 114 2.56 -16.03 -18.53
C ALA A 114 3.42 -15.27 -17.50
N PRO A 115 4.15 -14.22 -17.93
CA PRO A 115 4.88 -13.35 -17.02
C PRO A 115 3.96 -12.72 -15.97
N ASN A 116 4.41 -12.64 -14.72
CA ASN A 116 3.65 -12.09 -13.60
C ASN A 116 3.20 -10.66 -13.87
N VAL A 117 3.98 -9.85 -14.61
CA VAL A 117 3.55 -8.51 -15.02
C VAL A 117 2.24 -8.57 -15.80
N ARG A 118 2.11 -9.48 -16.78
CA ARG A 118 0.87 -9.64 -17.57
C ARG A 118 -0.27 -10.22 -16.75
N VAL A 119 0.03 -11.10 -15.81
CA VAL A 119 -0.96 -11.64 -14.88
C VAL A 119 -1.52 -10.54 -13.98
N LEU A 120 -0.65 -9.65 -13.49
CA LEU A 120 -1.05 -8.50 -12.69
C LEU A 120 -1.87 -7.48 -13.51
N ASP A 121 -1.47 -7.21 -14.75
CA ASP A 121 -2.24 -6.33 -15.64
C ASP A 121 -3.65 -6.88 -15.87
N ALA A 122 -3.77 -8.17 -16.19
CA ALA A 122 -5.07 -8.83 -16.37
C ALA A 122 -5.88 -8.82 -15.08
N PHE A 123 -5.25 -9.11 -13.94
CA PHE A 123 -5.90 -9.06 -12.63
C PHE A 123 -6.46 -7.67 -12.36
N CYS A 124 -5.68 -6.61 -12.58
CA CYS A 124 -6.14 -5.24 -12.39
C CYS A 124 -7.25 -4.83 -13.36
N ALA A 125 -7.26 -5.36 -14.59
CA ALA A 125 -8.32 -5.10 -15.55
C ALA A 125 -9.65 -5.78 -15.15
N ASP A 126 -9.59 -7.00 -14.64
CA ASP A 126 -10.78 -7.80 -14.31
C ASP A 126 -11.31 -7.51 -12.89
N PHE A 127 -10.43 -7.12 -11.97
CA PHE A 127 -10.79 -6.95 -10.57
C PHE A 127 -11.42 -5.56 -10.35
N ALA A 128 -12.73 -5.53 -10.10
CA ALA A 128 -13.51 -4.30 -9.93
C ALA A 128 -13.01 -3.35 -8.83
N ALA A 129 -12.16 -3.83 -7.91
CA ALA A 129 -11.49 -3.01 -6.92
C ALA A 129 -10.38 -2.11 -7.50
N CYS A 130 -9.81 -2.48 -8.65
CA CYS A 130 -8.72 -1.79 -9.34
C CYS A 130 -9.23 -0.70 -10.30
N ARG A 131 -10.11 0.19 -9.83
CA ARG A 131 -10.86 1.11 -10.72
C ARG A 131 -10.03 2.13 -11.50
N ASP A 132 -8.80 2.40 -11.08
CA ASP A 132 -7.97 3.46 -11.68
C ASP A 132 -7.06 2.98 -12.81
N GLY A 133 -7.22 1.72 -13.27
CA GLY A 133 -6.57 1.21 -14.47
C GLY A 133 -5.33 0.35 -14.21
N ALA A 134 -4.52 0.19 -15.27
CA ALA A 134 -3.34 -0.67 -15.26
C ALA A 134 -2.30 -0.21 -14.22
N PRO A 135 -1.50 -1.14 -13.67
CA PRO A 135 -0.44 -0.80 -12.74
C PRO A 135 0.56 0.24 -13.32
N ASP A 136 0.86 1.26 -12.53
CA ASP A 136 1.89 2.27 -12.84
C ASP A 136 3.26 1.77 -12.39
N TRP A 137 4.23 1.76 -13.30
CA TRP A 137 5.55 1.17 -13.08
C TRP A 137 6.63 2.24 -13.11
N THR A 138 7.49 2.23 -12.10
CA THR A 138 8.74 3.00 -12.10
C THR A 138 9.92 2.08 -11.82
N CYS A 139 11.00 2.24 -12.56
CA CYS A 139 12.26 1.50 -12.36
C CYS A 139 13.37 2.49 -12.05
N ALA A 140 14.22 2.16 -11.09
CA ALA A 140 15.38 2.97 -10.73
C ALA A 140 16.64 2.10 -10.61
N PRO A 141 17.81 2.61 -11.03
CA PRO A 141 19.08 1.92 -10.79
C PRO A 141 19.41 1.85 -9.30
N ALA A 142 20.01 0.75 -8.89
CA ALA A 142 20.50 0.45 -7.55
C ALA A 142 21.97 -0.03 -7.63
N SER A 143 22.60 -0.26 -6.47
CA SER A 143 24.01 -0.71 -6.40
C SER A 143 24.29 -2.02 -7.14
N ASP A 144 23.29 -2.89 -7.25
CA ASP A 144 23.38 -4.27 -7.74
C ASP A 144 22.36 -4.57 -8.86
N GLY A 145 21.88 -3.53 -9.56
CA GLY A 145 20.98 -3.67 -10.70
C GLY A 145 19.86 -2.63 -10.69
N PHE A 146 18.62 -3.08 -10.82
CA PHE A 146 17.42 -2.26 -10.93
C PHE A 146 16.38 -2.68 -9.89
N VAL A 147 15.70 -1.70 -9.30
CA VAL A 147 14.54 -1.92 -8.43
C VAL A 147 13.30 -1.37 -9.14
N ALA A 148 12.29 -2.22 -9.30
CA ALA A 148 10.99 -1.79 -9.80
C ALA A 148 10.04 -1.49 -8.64
N GLN A 149 9.24 -0.45 -8.82
CA GLN A 149 8.13 -0.10 -7.96
C GLN A 149 6.85 -0.10 -8.79
N CYS A 150 5.86 -0.83 -8.29
CA CYS A 150 4.51 -0.91 -8.83
C CYS A 150 3.59 -0.03 -7.98
N ARG A 151 2.79 0.81 -8.62
CA ARG A 151 1.72 1.58 -7.97
C ARG A 151 0.40 1.20 -8.58
N LEU A 152 -0.59 0.98 -7.73
CA LEU A 152 -1.94 0.66 -8.16
C LEU A 152 -2.92 1.13 -7.09
N THR A 153 -4.15 1.45 -7.50
CA THR A 153 -5.20 1.83 -6.57
C THR A 153 -6.11 0.64 -6.31
N LEU A 154 -6.16 0.15 -5.07
CA LEU A 154 -7.12 -0.88 -4.63
C LEU A 154 -8.23 -0.23 -3.82
N LEU A 155 -9.47 -0.44 -4.25
CA LEU A 155 -10.68 0.09 -3.61
C LEU A 155 -10.60 1.60 -3.35
N GLY A 156 -9.89 2.37 -4.17
CA GLY A 156 -9.67 3.81 -3.95
C GLY A 156 -8.54 4.18 -2.98
N VAL A 157 -7.66 3.23 -2.63
CA VAL A 157 -6.42 3.47 -1.87
C VAL A 157 -5.19 3.22 -2.73
N PRO A 158 -4.33 4.24 -2.91
CA PRO A 158 -3.06 4.05 -3.58
C PRO A 158 -2.13 3.14 -2.76
N HIS A 159 -1.74 2.03 -3.37
CA HIS A 159 -0.75 1.11 -2.84
C HIS A 159 0.56 1.25 -3.64
N LYS A 160 1.67 0.99 -2.95
CA LYS A 160 2.99 0.95 -3.56
C LYS A 160 3.70 -0.34 -3.16
N PHE A 161 4.12 -1.10 -4.15
CA PHE A 161 4.84 -2.35 -3.97
C PHE A 161 6.23 -2.22 -4.59
N ALA A 162 7.24 -2.81 -3.98
CA ALA A 162 8.61 -2.78 -4.48
C ALA A 162 9.19 -4.19 -4.53
N GLY A 163 9.89 -4.48 -5.62
CA GLY A 163 10.69 -5.70 -5.77
C GLY A 163 12.06 -5.58 -5.09
N ALA A 164 12.78 -6.69 -5.07
CA ALA A 164 14.22 -6.67 -4.79
C ALA A 164 15.00 -6.10 -5.99
N ALA A 165 16.27 -5.76 -5.79
CA ALA A 165 17.15 -5.42 -6.90
C ALA A 165 17.37 -6.64 -7.83
N ARG A 166 17.32 -6.42 -9.14
CA ARG A 166 17.48 -7.45 -10.17
C ARG A 166 18.39 -6.97 -11.30
N PRO A 167 19.03 -7.87 -12.06
CA PRO A 167 20.01 -7.48 -13.08
C PRO A 167 19.45 -6.62 -14.22
N THR A 168 18.16 -6.73 -14.53
CA THR A 168 17.49 -5.95 -15.60
C THR A 168 16.19 -5.33 -15.09
N GLU A 169 15.70 -4.28 -15.78
CA GLU A 169 14.42 -3.66 -15.47
C GLU A 169 13.25 -4.63 -15.58
N GLU A 170 13.25 -5.50 -16.60
CA GLU A 170 12.21 -6.52 -16.81
C GLU A 170 12.18 -7.52 -15.64
N ALA A 171 13.35 -8.01 -15.21
CA ALA A 171 13.45 -8.92 -14.08
C ALA A 171 13.01 -8.26 -12.77
N ALA A 172 13.28 -6.95 -12.61
CA ALA A 172 12.84 -6.17 -11.46
C ALA A 172 11.31 -6.01 -11.43
N ARG A 173 10.69 -5.69 -12.58
CA ARG A 173 9.22 -5.61 -12.70
C ARG A 173 8.57 -6.95 -12.44
N GLU A 174 9.15 -8.03 -12.96
CA GLU A 174 8.66 -9.38 -12.74
C GLU A 174 8.69 -9.78 -11.26
N ASP A 175 9.78 -9.46 -10.54
CA ASP A 175 9.85 -9.71 -9.09
C ASP A 175 8.82 -8.88 -8.31
N ALA A 176 8.67 -7.60 -8.66
CA ALA A 176 7.69 -6.73 -8.05
C ALA A 176 6.25 -7.21 -8.32
N ALA A 177 5.92 -7.59 -9.56
CA ALA A 177 4.60 -8.10 -9.92
C ALA A 177 4.26 -9.39 -9.17
N ARG A 178 5.23 -10.31 -9.09
CA ARG A 178 5.09 -11.53 -8.30
C ARG A 178 4.76 -11.21 -6.84
N ARG A 179 5.42 -10.24 -6.21
CA ARG A 179 5.14 -9.85 -4.81
C ARG A 179 3.79 -9.14 -4.61
N VAL A 180 3.16 -8.66 -5.68
CA VAL A 180 1.81 -8.08 -5.61
C VAL A 180 0.76 -9.18 -5.67
N LEU A 181 1.02 -10.22 -6.45
CA LEU A 181 0.10 -11.34 -6.71
C LEU A 181 0.07 -12.40 -5.58
N TRP A 182 1.01 -12.38 -4.63
CA TRP A 182 1.20 -13.40 -3.58
C TRP A 182 1.57 -12.74 -2.25
#